data_AF-E9FHE6-F1
#
_entry.id   AF-E9FHE6-F1
#
_cell.length_a   1.000
_cell.length_b   1.000
_cell.length_c   1.000
_cell.angle_alpha   90.00
_cell.angle_beta   90.00
_cell.angle_gamma   90.00
#
_symmetry.space_group_name_H-M   'P 1'
#
loop_
_entity.id
_entity.type
_entity.pdbx_description
1 polymer ?
#
loop_
_entity_poly.entity_id
_entity_poly.type
_entity_poly.pdbx_seq_one_letter_code
_entity_poly.pdbx_strand_id
1 'polypeptide(L)'
;MEKLLETLQAGLHRSKASQTVASLEVSDRECDDALSTLTGLVKAFSRVKEAGRKEAYDKLSKLFKHYAGLTSMSYEKETEAINHLLKELKATDYQTALSILHLTTHVETLTKAQAQFEKAYK
;
A
#
# COMPACT_ATOMS: atom_id res chain seq x y z
N MET A 1 -45.91 8.62 -12.03
CA MET A 1 -44.71 8.84 -12.87
C MET A 1 -43.47 9.11 -12.01
N GLU A 2 -43.56 9.88 -10.93
CA GLU A 2 -42.43 10.19 -10.02
C GLU A 2 -41.71 8.96 -9.47
N LYS A 3 -42.45 7.93 -9.02
CA LYS A 3 -41.85 6.70 -8.47
C LYS A 3 -40.96 5.94 -9.47
N LEU A 4 -41.28 6.03 -10.77
CA LEU A 4 -40.49 5.39 -11.83
C LEU A 4 -39.20 6.17 -12.08
N LEU A 5 -39.26 7.51 -11.98
CA LEU A 5 -38.11 8.40 -12.10
C LEU A 5 -37.13 8.21 -10.92
N GLU A 6 -37.64 8.12 -9.69
CA GLU A 6 -36.83 7.84 -8.50
C GLU A 6 -36.17 6.45 -8.58
N THR A 7 -36.90 5.44 -9.06
CA THR A 7 -36.37 4.08 -9.21
C THR A 7 -35.32 3.99 -10.32
N LEU A 8 -35.52 4.72 -11.42
CA LEU A 8 -34.53 4.83 -12.51
C LEU A 8 -33.28 5.59 -12.04
N GLN A 9 -33.46 6.70 -11.31
CA GLN A 9 -32.37 7.49 -10.74
C GLN A 9 -31.58 6.68 -9.71
N ALA A 10 -32.25 5.95 -8.81
CA ALA A 10 -31.59 5.05 -7.86
C ALA A 10 -30.87 3.89 -8.55
N GLY A 11 -31.42 3.36 -9.65
CA GLY A 11 -30.77 2.32 -10.47
C GLY A 11 -29.53 2.84 -11.21
N LEU A 12 -29.56 4.09 -11.66
CA LEU A 12 -28.43 4.76 -12.33
C LEU A 12 -27.29 5.07 -11.33
N HIS A 13 -27.62 5.51 -10.11
CA HIS A 13 -26.65 5.77 -9.03
C HIS A 13 -26.02 4.51 -8.44
N ARG A 14 -26.54 3.33 -8.75
CA ARG A 14 -26.23 2.07 -8.06
C ARG A 14 -25.99 0.93 -9.02
N SER A 15 -25.50 1.22 -10.22
CA SER A 15 -25.07 0.16 -11.11
C SER A 15 -23.96 -0.64 -10.43
N LYS A 16 -24.05 -1.96 -10.44
CA LYS A 16 -23.06 -2.83 -9.79
C LYS A 16 -21.63 -2.53 -10.28
N ALA A 17 -21.50 -2.18 -11.56
CA ALA A 17 -20.24 -1.74 -12.17
C ALA A 17 -19.68 -0.45 -11.54
N SER A 18 -20.52 0.55 -11.24
CA SER A 18 -20.08 1.78 -10.58
C SER A 18 -19.66 1.53 -9.13
N GLN A 19 -20.33 0.63 -8.41
CA GLN A 19 -19.97 0.27 -7.04
C GLN A 19 -18.67 -0.55 -6.98
N THR A 20 -18.43 -1.45 -7.93
CA THR A 20 -17.17 -2.18 -8.01
C THR A 20 -15.99 -1.28 -8.35
N VAL A 21 -16.17 -0.31 -9.26
CA VAL A 21 -15.13 0.68 -9.57
C VAL A 21 -14.84 1.55 -8.36
N ALA A 22 -15.86 2.07 -7.68
CA ALA A 22 -15.66 2.85 -6.46
C ALA A 22 -14.97 2.04 -5.34
N SER A 23 -15.32 0.77 -5.17
CA SER A 23 -14.65 -0.11 -4.19
C SER A 23 -13.19 -0.37 -4.55
N LEU A 24 -12.88 -0.49 -5.85
CA LEU A 24 -11.52 -0.69 -6.33
C LEU A 24 -10.66 0.56 -6.07
N GLU A 25 -11.15 1.75 -6.44
CA GLU A 25 -10.47 3.03 -6.21
C GLU A 25 -10.19 3.29 -4.71
N VAL A 26 -11.13 2.91 -3.83
CA VAL A 26 -10.94 3.04 -2.38
C VAL A 26 -9.84 2.11 -1.90
N SER A 27 -9.88 0.82 -2.26
CA SER A 27 -8.86 -0.14 -1.83
C SER A 27 -7.47 0.15 -2.43
N ASP A 28 -7.42 0.71 -3.64
CA ASP A 28 -6.20 1.19 -4.29
C ASP A 28 -5.55 2.30 -3.46
N ARG A 29 -6.34 3.34 -3.15
CA ARG A 29 -5.90 4.46 -2.32
C ARG A 29 -5.45 4.03 -0.93
N GLU A 30 -6.15 3.09 -0.30
CA GLU A 30 -5.74 2.55 1.00
C GLU A 30 -4.37 1.85 0.93
N CYS A 31 -4.08 1.16 -0.18
CA CYS A 31 -2.78 0.53 -0.42
C CYS A 31 -1.68 1.59 -0.64
N ASP A 32 -1.94 2.59 -1.47
CA ASP A 32 -1.04 3.72 -1.72
C ASP A 32 -0.71 4.52 -0.46
N ASP A 33 -1.72 4.80 0.36
CA ASP A 33 -1.57 5.51 1.64
C ASP A 33 -0.73 4.67 2.62
N ALA A 34 -0.94 3.35 2.67
CA ALA A 34 -0.13 2.45 3.50
C ALA A 34 1.33 2.39 3.03
N LEU A 35 1.57 2.29 1.72
CA LEU A 35 2.92 2.28 1.13
C LEU A 35 3.64 3.61 1.38
N SER A 36 2.94 4.72 1.17
CA SER A 36 3.43 6.07 1.39
C SER A 36 3.77 6.30 2.86
N THR A 37 2.92 5.83 3.78
CA THR A 37 3.16 5.90 5.22
C THR A 37 4.43 5.14 5.61
N LEU A 38 4.56 3.88 5.20
CA LEU A 38 5.73 3.06 5.50
C LEU A 38 7.01 3.70 4.95
N THR A 39 6.99 4.15 3.70
CA THR A 39 8.14 4.79 3.05
C THR A 39 8.50 6.13 3.73
N GLY A 40 7.50 6.92 4.11
CA GLY A 40 7.67 8.16 4.85
C GLY A 40 8.30 7.94 6.23
N LEU A 41 7.84 6.92 6.95
CA LEU A 41 8.41 6.54 8.24
C LEU A 41 9.86 6.09 8.11
N VAL A 42 10.21 5.26 7.12
CA VAL A 42 11.62 4.90 6.86
C VAL A 42 12.47 6.16 6.64
N LYS A 43 12.00 7.11 5.81
CA LYS A 43 12.70 8.38 5.55
C LYS A 43 12.90 9.24 6.81
N ALA A 44 12.00 9.16 7.79
CA ALA A 44 12.11 9.91 9.04
C ALA A 44 13.37 9.54 9.85
N PHE A 45 13.92 8.33 9.65
CA PHE A 45 15.16 7.90 10.30
C PHE A 45 16.44 8.37 9.59
N SER A 46 16.33 9.15 8.50
CA SER A 46 17.49 9.60 7.71
C SER A 46 18.56 10.39 8.46
N ARG A 47 18.22 10.94 9.63
CA ARG A 47 19.14 11.72 10.48
C ARG A 47 19.48 11.03 11.80
N VAL A 48 19.05 9.78 12.00
CA VAL A 48 19.37 9.03 13.22
C VAL A 48 20.88 8.77 13.29
N LYS A 49 21.49 9.01 14.47
CA LYS A 49 22.93 8.85 14.70
C LYS A 49 23.29 7.61 15.49
N GLU A 50 22.33 7.02 16.19
CA GLU A 50 22.50 5.76 16.90
C GLU A 50 22.87 4.65 15.91
N ALA A 51 24.00 3.97 16.13
CA ALA A 51 24.61 3.07 15.15
C ALA A 51 23.66 1.99 14.63
N GLY A 52 22.96 1.28 15.52
CA GLY A 52 22.02 0.21 15.15
C GLY A 52 20.83 0.71 14.33
N ARG A 53 20.21 1.81 14.75
CA ARG A 53 19.10 2.44 14.00
C ARG A 53 19.58 3.02 12.67
N LYS A 54 20.80 3.55 12.60
CA LYS A 54 21.38 4.07 11.37
C LYS A 54 21.61 2.94 10.36
N GLU A 55 22.17 1.82 10.79
CA GLU A 55 22.38 0.65 9.93
C GLU A 55 21.05 0.09 9.41
N ALA A 56 20.05 -0.04 10.29
CA ALA A 56 18.71 -0.48 9.92
C ALA A 56 18.07 0.47 8.87
N TYR A 57 18.20 1.78 9.07
CA TYR A 57 17.75 2.79 8.10
C TYR A 57 18.50 2.68 6.77
N ASP A 58 19.83 2.60 6.78
CA ASP A 58 20.64 2.53 5.56
C ASP A 58 20.29 1.27 4.75
N LYS A 59 19.96 0.16 5.42
CA LYS A 59 19.49 -1.08 4.79
C LYS A 59 18.11 -0.90 4.16
N LEU A 60 17.11 -0.46 4.92
CA LEU A 60 15.75 -0.28 4.41
C LEU A 60 15.69 0.79 3.33
N SER A 61 16.36 1.93 3.52
CA SER A 61 16.35 3.02 2.53
C SER A 61 16.97 2.61 1.18
N LYS A 62 17.94 1.69 1.16
CA LYS A 62 18.45 1.11 -0.09
C LYS A 62 17.37 0.27 -0.78
N LEU A 63 16.69 -0.61 -0.05
CA LEU A 63 15.59 -1.41 -0.57
C LEU A 63 14.49 -0.52 -1.17
N PHE A 64 13.94 0.42 -0.40
CA PHE A 64 12.83 1.26 -0.82
C PHE A 64 13.13 2.17 -2.02
N LYS A 65 14.41 2.47 -2.32
CA LYS A 65 14.78 3.22 -3.54
C LYS A 65 14.46 2.46 -4.83
N HIS A 66 14.48 1.13 -4.79
CA HIS A 66 14.13 0.30 -5.95
C HIS A 66 12.62 0.34 -6.27
N TYR A 67 11.81 0.84 -5.32
CA TYR A 67 10.35 0.91 -5.39
C TYR A 67 9.84 2.35 -5.39
N ALA A 68 10.64 3.31 -5.88
CA ALA A 68 10.19 4.69 -5.99
C ALA A 68 9.19 4.84 -7.15
N GLY A 69 8.07 5.53 -6.90
CA GLY A 69 7.09 5.89 -7.94
C GLY A 69 6.09 4.80 -8.31
N LEU A 70 5.90 3.75 -7.48
CA LEU A 70 4.95 2.67 -7.77
C LEU A 70 3.51 3.18 -7.97
N THR A 71 3.05 4.11 -7.14
CA THR A 71 1.68 4.68 -7.15
C THR A 71 1.34 5.51 -8.39
N SER A 72 2.22 5.52 -9.39
CA SER A 72 2.00 6.16 -10.69
C SER A 72 1.96 5.15 -11.85
N MET A 73 2.13 3.86 -11.54
CA MET A 73 2.10 2.77 -12.50
C MET A 73 0.66 2.29 -12.74
N SER A 74 0.50 1.31 -13.64
CA SER A 74 -0.77 0.59 -13.76
C SER A 74 -0.95 -0.34 -12.56
N TYR A 75 -2.21 -0.58 -12.16
CA TYR A 75 -2.59 -1.49 -11.08
C TYR A 75 -1.89 -2.85 -11.11
N GLU A 76 -1.76 -3.45 -12.29
CA GLU A 76 -1.05 -4.72 -12.47
C GLU A 76 0.44 -4.63 -12.08
N LYS A 77 1.13 -3.60 -12.58
CA LYS A 77 2.57 -3.41 -12.33
C LYS A 77 2.85 -3.00 -10.89
N GLU A 78 2.01 -2.13 -10.36
CA GLU A 78 2.05 -1.74 -8.96
C GLU A 78 1.84 -2.94 -8.04
N THR A 79 0.82 -3.76 -8.30
CA THR A 79 0.55 -4.99 -7.55
C THR A 79 1.72 -5.96 -7.59
N GLU A 80 2.32 -6.18 -8.76
CA GLU A 80 3.50 -7.03 -8.89
C GLU A 80 4.67 -6.50 -8.06
N ALA A 81 4.94 -5.20 -8.15
CA ALA A 81 6.03 -4.56 -7.42
C ALA A 81 5.81 -4.56 -5.90
N ILE A 82 4.60 -4.24 -5.41
CA ILE A 82 4.28 -4.27 -3.98
C ILE A 82 4.38 -5.70 -3.44
N ASN A 83 3.89 -6.70 -4.18
CA ASN A 83 4.05 -8.10 -3.77
C ASN A 83 5.50 -8.55 -3.72
N HIS A 84 6.32 -8.10 -4.68
CA HIS A 84 7.74 -8.38 -4.67
C HIS A 84 8.43 -7.72 -3.47
N LEU A 85 8.13 -6.44 -3.18
CA LEU A 85 8.61 -5.74 -1.98
C LEU A 85 8.21 -6.48 -0.70
N LEU A 86 6.94 -6.86 -0.55
CA LEU A 86 6.45 -7.59 0.62
C LEU A 86 7.12 -8.96 0.78
N LYS A 87 7.49 -9.60 -0.33
CA LYS A 87 8.27 -10.85 -0.32
C LYS A 87 9.70 -10.60 0.15
N GLU A 88 10.38 -9.57 -0.35
CA GLU A 88 11.73 -9.20 0.09
C GLU A 88 11.76 -8.82 1.57
N LEU A 89 10.79 -8.04 2.05
CA LEU A 89 10.70 -7.61 3.44
C LEU A 89 10.57 -8.78 4.43
N LYS A 90 10.23 -10.00 3.98
CA LYS A 90 10.21 -11.22 4.82
C LYS A 90 11.59 -11.81 5.07
N ALA A 91 12.63 -11.38 4.34
CA ALA A 91 13.99 -11.84 4.61
C ALA A 91 14.42 -11.42 6.02
N THR A 92 15.15 -12.32 6.70
CA THR A 92 15.51 -12.17 8.12
C THR A 92 16.18 -10.83 8.43
N ASP A 93 17.05 -10.38 7.54
CA ASP A 93 17.83 -9.18 7.76
C ASP A 93 17.02 -7.89 7.61
N TYR A 94 16.00 -7.87 6.73
CA TYR A 94 15.01 -6.79 6.68
C TYR A 94 14.05 -6.84 7.87
N GLN A 95 13.62 -8.02 8.33
CA GLN A 95 12.81 -8.16 9.54
C GLN A 95 13.52 -7.63 10.79
N THR A 96 14.82 -7.91 10.94
CA THR A 96 15.63 -7.33 12.02
C THR A 96 15.67 -5.80 11.92
N ALA A 97 15.92 -5.24 10.73
CA ALA A 97 15.94 -3.79 10.54
C ALA A 97 14.59 -3.13 10.84
N LEU A 98 13.48 -3.74 10.39
CA LEU A 98 12.12 -3.28 10.68
C LEU A 98 11.83 -3.28 12.18
N SER A 99 12.26 -4.33 12.90
CA SER A 99 12.11 -4.42 14.35
C SER A 99 12.88 -3.33 15.10
N ILE A 100 14.14 -3.08 14.72
CA ILE A 100 14.99 -2.02 15.29
C ILE A 100 14.35 -0.63 15.12
N LEU A 101 13.69 -0.39 13.98
CA LEU A 101 13.01 0.88 13.71
C LEU A 101 11.54 0.91 14.15
N HIS A 102 11.03 -0.17 14.75
CA HIS A 102 9.64 -0.33 15.17
C HIS A 102 8.62 -0.16 14.02
N LEU A 103 8.94 -0.69 12.84
CA LEU A 103 8.13 -0.54 11.62
C LEU A 103 7.32 -1.78 11.23
N THR A 104 7.43 -2.89 11.96
CA THR A 104 6.77 -4.16 11.63
C THR A 104 5.27 -4.02 11.42
N THR A 105 4.57 -3.32 12.32
CA THR A 105 3.11 -3.10 12.21
C THR A 105 2.73 -2.37 10.91
N HIS A 106 3.58 -1.48 10.39
CA HIS A 106 3.31 -0.77 9.14
C HIS A 106 3.46 -1.67 7.91
N VAL A 107 4.36 -2.66 7.96
CA VAL A 107 4.45 -3.70 6.93
C VAL A 107 3.23 -4.61 6.95
N GLU A 108 2.71 -4.94 8.14
CA GLU A 108 1.46 -5.70 8.26
C GLU A 108 0.26 -4.92 7.72
N THR A 109 0.18 -3.61 7.99
CA THR A 109 -0.86 -2.74 7.42
C THR A 109 -0.81 -2.73 5.90
N LEU A 110 0.38 -2.53 5.29
CA LEU A 110 0.54 -2.59 3.84
C LEU A 110 0.15 -3.98 3.28
N THR A 111 0.55 -5.05 3.96
CA THR A 111 0.21 -6.42 3.53
C THR A 111 -1.31 -6.63 3.50
N LYS A 112 -2.03 -6.11 4.50
CA LYS A 112 -3.50 -6.21 4.57
C LYS A 112 -4.17 -5.37 3.48
N ALA A 113 -3.72 -4.13 3.29
CA ALA A 113 -4.23 -3.24 2.25
C ALA A 113 -4.02 -3.83 0.84
N GLN A 114 -2.83 -4.36 0.55
CA GLN A 114 -2.53 -5.03 -0.72
C GLN A 114 -3.45 -6.24 -0.96
N ALA A 115 -3.68 -7.07 0.07
CA ALA A 115 -4.58 -8.21 -0.05
C ALA A 115 -6.04 -7.79 -0.29
N GLN A 116 -6.48 -6.66 0.29
CA GLN A 116 -7.81 -6.10 0.05
C GLN A 116 -7.94 -5.56 -1.38
N PHE A 117 -6.94 -4.81 -1.85
CA PHE A 117 -6.88 -4.33 -3.22
C PHE A 117 -6.96 -5.48 -4.23
N GLU A 118 -6.12 -6.51 -4.09
CA GLU A 118 -6.13 -7.65 -5.00
C GLU A 118 -7.46 -8.40 -5.02
N LYS A 119 -8.18 -8.44 -3.90
CA LYS A 119 -9.50 -9.05 -3.82
C LYS A 119 -10.55 -8.23 -4.58
N ALA A 120 -10.41 -6.90 -4.61
CA ALA A 120 -11.30 -6.02 -5.36
C ALA A 120 -10.95 -5.96 -6.86
N TYR A 121 -9.67 -6.18 -7.20
CA TYR A 121 -9.16 -6.12 -8.58
C TYR A 121 -9.41 -7.41 -9.39
N LYS A 122 -9.47 -8.57 -8.72
CA LYS A 122 -9.73 -9.90 -9.32
C LYS A 122 -11.22 -10.17 -9.51
#